data_AF-A0A1C5SRW2-F1
#
_entry.id   AF-A0A1C5SRW2-F1
#
_cell.length_a   1.000
_cell.length_b   1.000
_cell.length_c   1.000
_cell.angle_alpha   90.00
_cell.angle_beta   90.00
_cell.angle_gamma   90.00
#
_symmetry.space_group_name_H-M   'P 1'
#
loop_
_entity.id
_entity.type
_entity.pdbx_description
1 polymer ?
#
loop_
_entity_poly.entity_id
_entity_poly.type
_entity_poly.pdbx_seq_one_letter_code
_entity_poly.pdbx_strand_id
1 'polypeptide(L)'
;MCVLYHINRVVYNKYIQNLYRGEIMKVLMINGSPNKYGCTYTALHEVEKILNKHNIETEILYLGNKPISGCIACGSCKKTGKCVWNDKVNEIVEQLDSIDGIIAGSPVYYAGASGQITSFLDRLFYTGGSKMATKLGASVVSCRRGGASATFDQLNKYFTISNMPIVSSQYWNQVHGFTPEDVLKDEEGLQTMRTLGENMAWLLKCIEAGRKLEVNKPVYENKIMTNFI
;
A
#
# COMPACT_ATOMS: atom_id res chain seq x y z
N MET A 1 -22.88 -14.58 47.99
CA MET A 1 -22.29 -15.09 46.74
C MET A 1 -22.68 -14.14 45.62
N CYS A 2 -22.06 -12.96 45.59
CA CYS A 2 -22.44 -11.89 44.66
C CYS A 2 -21.25 -10.94 44.51
N VAL A 3 -20.37 -11.21 43.55
CA VAL A 3 -19.31 -10.29 43.17
C VAL A 3 -19.09 -10.41 41.65
N LEU A 4 -19.15 -9.26 40.97
CA LEU A 4 -18.63 -8.97 39.62
C LEU A 4 -19.54 -9.23 38.41
N TYR A 5 -20.60 -8.42 38.28
CA TYR A 5 -21.08 -7.97 36.96
C TYR A 5 -21.13 -6.44 36.91
N HIS A 6 -19.95 -5.82 37.03
CA HIS A 6 -19.75 -4.43 36.63
C HIS A 6 -18.59 -4.38 35.63
N ILE A 7 -18.81 -5.04 34.48
CA ILE A 7 -18.09 -4.63 33.27
C ILE A 7 -18.61 -3.23 32.95
N ASN A 8 -17.71 -2.26 33.10
CA ASN A 8 -17.96 -0.85 32.91
C ASN A 8 -18.73 -0.64 31.59
N ARG A 9 -19.90 0.01 31.62
CA ARG A 9 -20.80 0.16 30.47
C ARG A 9 -20.10 0.79 29.25
N VAL A 10 -19.04 1.57 29.51
CA VAL A 10 -18.11 2.14 28.52
C VAL A 10 -17.23 1.07 27.87
N VAL A 11 -16.68 0.12 28.64
CA VAL A 11 -15.86 -0.99 28.12
C VAL A 11 -16.74 -1.96 27.32
N TYR A 12 -17.95 -2.26 27.79
CA TYR A 12 -18.91 -3.07 27.04
C TYR A 12 -19.36 -2.38 25.76
N ASN A 13 -19.67 -1.07 25.78
CA ASN A 13 -19.98 -0.32 24.55
C ASN A 13 -18.78 -0.19 23.62
N LYS A 14 -17.54 -0.10 24.13
CA LYS A 14 -16.32 -0.08 23.29
C LYS A 14 -16.04 -1.46 22.67
N TYR A 15 -16.30 -2.54 23.41
CA TYR A 15 -16.25 -3.91 22.90
C TYR A 15 -17.32 -4.14 21.83
N ILE A 16 -18.58 -3.76 22.09
CA ILE A 16 -19.68 -3.85 21.12
C ILE A 16 -19.42 -2.93 19.91
N GLN A 17 -18.91 -1.71 20.09
CA GLN A 17 -18.53 -0.85 18.95
C GLN A 17 -17.37 -1.42 18.14
N ASN A 18 -16.41 -2.12 18.75
CA ASN A 18 -15.35 -2.84 18.04
C ASN A 18 -15.85 -4.15 17.40
N LEU A 19 -16.89 -4.78 17.95
CA LEU A 19 -17.56 -5.96 17.37
C LEU A 19 -18.44 -5.60 16.15
N TYR A 20 -18.96 -4.37 16.08
CA TYR A 20 -19.81 -3.89 14.98
C TYR A 20 -19.13 -2.89 14.03
N ARG A 21 -17.98 -2.31 14.39
CA ARG A 21 -17.02 -1.84 13.38
C ARG A 21 -16.36 -3.08 12.81
N GLY A 22 -16.95 -3.64 11.76
CA GLY A 22 -16.07 -4.14 10.70
C GLY A 22 -15.21 -2.93 10.34
N GLU A 23 -13.94 -2.91 10.74
CA GLU A 23 -13.06 -1.81 10.38
C GLU A 23 -13.14 -1.70 8.86
N ILE A 24 -13.52 -0.51 8.39
CA ILE A 24 -13.66 -0.27 6.95
C ILE A 24 -12.29 -0.53 6.36
N MET A 25 -12.17 -1.58 5.55
CA MET A 25 -10.91 -1.94 4.91
C MET A 25 -10.43 -0.75 4.08
N LYS A 26 -9.18 -0.33 4.26
CA LYS A 26 -8.62 0.83 3.58
C LYS A 26 -7.41 0.49 2.72
N VAL A 27 -7.39 0.97 1.48
CA VAL A 27 -6.26 0.84 0.55
C VAL A 27 -5.68 2.22 0.22
N LEU A 28 -4.40 2.41 0.54
CA LEU A 28 -3.63 3.59 0.14
C LEU A 28 -2.98 3.34 -1.22
N MET A 29 -3.20 4.25 -2.16
CA MET A 29 -2.69 4.16 -3.53
C MET A 29 -1.78 5.36 -3.79
N ILE A 30 -0.49 5.12 -3.98
CA ILE A 30 0.50 6.19 -4.07
C ILE A 30 0.78 6.51 -5.54
N ASN A 31 0.47 7.73 -5.98
CA ASN A 31 0.82 8.20 -7.31
C ASN A 31 2.22 8.85 -7.29
N GLY A 32 3.20 8.09 -7.76
CA GLY A 32 4.59 8.50 -7.93
C GLY A 32 4.90 9.32 -9.19
N SER A 33 3.90 9.59 -10.03
CA SER A 33 4.05 10.45 -11.19
C SER A 33 4.09 11.93 -10.78
N PRO A 34 4.88 12.79 -11.45
CA PRO A 34 4.76 14.23 -11.28
C PRO A 34 3.41 14.77 -11.80
N ASN A 35 2.69 14.00 -12.62
CA ASN A 35 1.38 14.38 -13.15
C ASN A 35 0.25 13.85 -12.26
N LYS A 36 -0.48 14.76 -11.60
CA LYS A 36 -1.59 14.40 -10.70
C LYS A 36 -2.66 13.53 -11.37
N TYR A 37 -3.03 13.87 -12.60
CA TYR A 37 -4.03 13.18 -13.41
C TYR A 37 -3.41 12.66 -14.73
N GLY A 38 -2.25 11.99 -14.63
CA GLY A 38 -1.55 11.38 -15.77
C GLY A 38 -1.78 9.87 -15.92
N CYS A 39 -1.01 9.22 -16.79
CA CYS A 39 -1.13 7.78 -17.11
C CYS A 39 -1.13 6.86 -15.88
N THR A 40 -0.22 7.07 -14.93
CA THR A 40 -0.17 6.32 -13.66
C THR A 40 -1.43 6.52 -12.83
N TYR A 41 -1.95 7.76 -12.76
CA TYR A 41 -3.22 8.03 -12.10
C TYR A 41 -4.38 7.30 -12.78
N THR A 42 -4.43 7.29 -14.12
CA THR A 42 -5.48 6.58 -14.87
C THR A 42 -5.51 5.09 -14.50
N ALA A 43 -4.35 4.44 -14.45
CA ALA A 43 -4.26 3.03 -14.05
C ALA A 43 -4.69 2.80 -12.60
N LEU A 44 -4.19 3.62 -11.66
CA LEU A 44 -4.59 3.57 -10.26
C LEU A 44 -6.10 3.79 -10.10
N HIS A 45 -6.66 4.80 -10.76
CA HIS A 45 -8.08 5.10 -10.70
C HIS A 45 -8.95 3.95 -11.23
N GLU A 46 -8.46 3.17 -12.19
CA GLU A 46 -9.17 1.97 -12.66
C GLU A 46 -9.25 0.87 -11.58
N VAL A 47 -8.19 0.68 -10.78
CA VAL A 47 -8.21 -0.21 -9.61
C VAL A 47 -9.15 0.34 -8.52
N GLU A 48 -9.07 1.65 -8.25
CA GLU A 48 -9.90 2.34 -7.26
C GLU A 48 -11.40 2.12 -7.51
N LYS A 49 -11.86 2.22 -8.77
CA LYS A 49 -13.27 1.96 -9.12
C LYS A 49 -13.75 0.58 -8.67
N ILE A 50 -12.91 -0.45 -8.85
CA ILE A 50 -13.25 -1.82 -8.46
C ILE A 50 -13.27 -1.98 -6.95
N LEU A 51 -12.27 -1.45 -6.24
CA LEU A 51 -12.24 -1.48 -4.78
C LEU A 51 -13.47 -0.78 -4.17
N ASN A 52 -13.83 0.41 -4.69
CA ASN A 52 -15.00 1.16 -4.25
C ASN A 52 -16.31 0.41 -4.52
N LYS A 53 -16.44 -0.27 -5.67
CA LYS A 53 -17.58 -1.17 -5.95
C LYS A 53 -17.72 -2.28 -4.89
N HIS A 54 -16.62 -2.67 -4.24
CA HIS A 54 -16.58 -3.68 -3.19
C HIS A 54 -16.73 -3.10 -1.77
N ASN A 55 -17.05 -1.80 -1.66
CA ASN A 55 -17.16 -1.04 -0.40
C ASN A 55 -15.86 -1.01 0.42
N ILE A 56 -14.71 -0.96 -0.27
CA ILE A 56 -13.38 -0.79 0.34
C ILE A 56 -13.01 0.67 0.18
N GLU A 57 -12.59 1.32 1.27
CA GLU A 57 -12.15 2.71 1.25
C GLU A 57 -10.82 2.83 0.50
N THR A 58 -10.71 3.83 -0.37
CA THR A 58 -9.49 4.12 -1.12
C THR A 58 -9.03 5.55 -0.93
N GLU A 59 -7.72 5.76 -1.03
CA GLU A 59 -7.11 7.07 -1.08
C GLU A 59 -5.99 7.08 -2.13
N ILE A 60 -6.09 7.95 -3.14
CA ILE A 60 -4.97 8.19 -4.06
C ILE A 60 -4.11 9.35 -3.56
N LEU A 61 -2.98 9.04 -2.94
CA LEU A 61 -1.98 10.00 -2.50
C LEU A 61 -1.10 10.45 -3.67
N TYR A 62 -1.31 11.69 -4.13
CA TYR A 62 -0.39 12.35 -5.06
C TYR A 62 0.82 12.92 -4.31
N LEU A 63 2.02 12.45 -4.68
CA LEU A 63 3.26 12.88 -4.04
C LEU A 63 3.64 14.33 -4.37
N GLY A 64 3.23 14.82 -5.55
CA GLY A 64 3.58 16.16 -6.03
C GLY A 64 4.53 16.13 -7.23
N ASN A 65 5.03 17.31 -7.58
CA ASN A 65 6.06 17.53 -8.59
C ASN A 65 7.29 18.30 -8.03
N LYS A 66 7.35 18.43 -6.69
CA LYS A 66 8.48 19.05 -6.00
C LYS A 66 9.50 17.96 -5.64
N PRO A 67 10.80 18.31 -5.47
CA PRO A 67 11.80 17.36 -5.05
C PRO A 67 11.41 16.65 -3.74
N ILE A 68 11.52 15.33 -3.72
CA ILE A 68 11.40 14.49 -2.52
C ILE A 68 12.77 13.89 -2.28
N SER A 69 13.35 14.18 -1.11
CA SER A 69 14.65 13.62 -0.74
C SER A 69 14.53 12.14 -0.40
N GLY A 70 15.53 11.35 -0.82
CA GLY A 70 15.69 9.96 -0.40
C GLY A 70 16.14 9.84 1.05
N CYS A 71 16.17 8.62 1.58
CA CYS A 71 16.65 8.39 2.94
C CYS A 71 18.16 8.68 3.06
N ILE A 72 18.55 9.55 4.01
CA ILE A 72 19.98 9.85 4.31
C ILE A 72 20.58 8.92 5.38
N ALA A 73 19.90 7.81 5.71
CA ALA A 73 20.35 6.83 6.70
C ALA A 73 20.69 7.40 8.09
N CYS A 74 20.10 8.53 8.50
CA CYS A 74 20.39 9.16 9.79
C CYS A 74 19.96 8.33 11.02
N GLY A 75 19.07 7.36 10.84
CA GLY A 75 18.64 6.43 11.91
C GLY A 75 17.71 7.01 12.98
N SER A 76 17.32 8.28 12.89
CA SER A 76 16.45 8.94 13.90
C SER A 76 15.12 8.21 14.12
N CYS A 77 14.51 7.73 13.03
CA CYS A 77 13.23 7.00 13.07
C CYS A 77 13.26 5.75 13.94
N LYS A 78 14.43 5.12 14.14
CA LYS A 78 14.56 3.95 15.03
C LYS A 78 14.25 4.29 16.48
N LYS A 79 14.47 5.55 16.89
CA LYS A 79 14.23 6.04 18.25
C LYS A 79 12.88 6.75 18.35
N THR A 80 12.52 7.53 17.33
CA THR A 80 11.36 8.45 17.38
C THR A 80 10.10 7.88 16.74
N GLY A 81 10.21 6.83 15.92
CA GLY A 81 9.14 6.36 15.05
C GLY A 81 8.77 7.31 13.91
N LYS A 82 9.52 8.41 13.71
CA LYS A 82 9.26 9.44 12.69
C LYS A 82 10.50 9.75 11.85
N CYS A 83 10.28 10.13 10.60
CA CYS A 83 11.34 10.66 9.75
C CYS A 83 11.77 12.05 10.24
N VAL A 84 13.05 12.39 10.07
CA VAL A 84 13.60 13.72 10.44
C VAL A 84 13.02 14.86 9.61
N TRP A 85 12.62 14.56 8.38
CA TRP A 85 11.90 15.52 7.55
C TRP A 85 10.41 15.40 7.81
N ASN A 86 9.79 16.53 8.14
CA ASN A 86 8.37 16.62 8.39
C ASN A 86 7.61 16.88 7.08
N ASP A 87 7.28 15.79 6.38
CA ASP A 87 6.49 15.81 5.15
C ASP A 87 5.49 14.64 5.13
N LYS A 88 4.91 14.39 3.94
CA LYS A 88 3.94 13.32 3.68
C LYS A 88 4.35 11.95 4.22
N VAL A 89 5.64 11.66 4.37
CA VAL A 89 6.08 10.38 4.97
C VAL A 89 5.56 10.27 6.41
N ASN A 90 5.70 11.31 7.22
CA ASN A 90 5.22 11.29 8.60
C ASN A 90 3.69 11.26 8.68
N GLU A 91 3.01 11.98 7.78
CA GLU A 91 1.54 11.94 7.67
C GLU A 91 1.04 10.50 7.45
N ILE A 92 1.66 9.75 6.53
CA ILE A 92 1.26 8.37 6.25
C ILE A 92 1.69 7.41 7.37
N VAL A 93 2.89 7.58 7.96
CA VAL A 93 3.36 6.73 9.07
C VAL A 93 2.39 6.74 10.26
N GLU A 94 1.78 7.89 10.53
CA GLU A 94 0.77 8.05 11.59
C GLU A 94 -0.53 7.30 11.28
N GLN A 95 -0.85 7.11 10.00
CA GLN A 95 -2.08 6.46 9.54
C GLN A 95 -1.91 4.97 9.21
N LEU A 96 -0.66 4.45 9.18
CA LEU A 96 -0.37 3.08 8.73
C LEU A 96 -1.19 2.00 9.43
N ASP A 97 -1.52 2.18 10.71
CA ASP A 97 -2.30 1.18 11.46
C ASP A 97 -3.71 0.99 10.87
N SER A 98 -4.29 2.04 10.27
CA SER A 98 -5.61 2.03 9.63
C SER A 98 -5.61 1.56 8.17
N ILE A 99 -4.44 1.31 7.56
CA ILE A 99 -4.32 0.96 6.14
C ILE A 99 -4.18 -0.57 6.01
N ASP A 100 -5.07 -1.27 5.33
CA ASP A 100 -4.96 -2.73 5.12
C ASP A 100 -4.20 -3.11 3.85
N GLY A 101 -4.13 -2.21 2.87
CA GLY A 101 -3.41 -2.43 1.62
C GLY A 101 -2.69 -1.19 1.09
N ILE A 102 -1.57 -1.40 0.41
CA ILE A 102 -0.79 -0.34 -0.25
C ILE A 102 -0.56 -0.69 -1.72
N ILE A 103 -0.91 0.23 -2.62
CA ILE A 103 -0.58 0.15 -4.06
C ILE A 103 0.45 1.23 -4.39
N ALA A 104 1.63 0.85 -4.85
CA ALA A 104 2.66 1.76 -5.32
C ALA A 104 2.56 1.97 -6.84
N GLY A 105 2.07 3.15 -7.25
CA GLY A 105 1.97 3.55 -8.65
C GLY A 105 3.17 4.36 -9.13
N SER A 106 3.76 4.00 -10.26
CA SER A 106 4.92 4.73 -10.80
C SER A 106 4.91 4.83 -12.33
N PRO A 107 5.36 5.95 -12.91
CA PRO A 107 5.80 5.96 -14.31
C PRO A 107 7.16 5.24 -14.43
N VAL A 108 7.44 4.70 -15.61
CA VAL A 108 8.73 4.07 -15.93
C VAL A 108 9.71 5.10 -16.50
N TYR A 109 10.77 5.39 -15.76
CA TYR A 109 11.88 6.27 -16.16
C TYR A 109 13.16 5.46 -16.29
N TYR A 110 13.72 5.38 -17.51
CA TYR A 110 14.95 4.63 -17.80
C TYR A 110 14.93 3.17 -17.28
N ALA A 111 13.79 2.49 -17.48
CA ALA A 111 13.53 1.13 -16.98
C ALA A 111 13.55 0.96 -15.46
N GLY A 112 13.36 2.05 -14.71
CA GLY A 112 13.13 2.03 -13.27
C GLY A 112 11.93 2.89 -12.86
N ALA A 113 11.55 2.76 -11.59
CA ALA A 113 10.53 3.59 -10.98
C ALA A 113 10.98 5.06 -10.89
N SER A 114 10.03 5.99 -10.86
CA SER A 114 10.34 7.41 -10.64
C SER A 114 11.13 7.64 -9.34
N GLY A 115 12.06 8.60 -9.36
CA GLY A 115 12.81 8.98 -8.16
C GLY A 115 11.94 9.48 -7.01
N GLN A 116 10.75 10.00 -7.33
CA GLN A 116 9.78 10.47 -6.32
C GLN A 116 9.20 9.29 -5.53
N ILE A 117 8.77 8.23 -6.22
CA ILE A 117 8.19 7.08 -5.53
C ILE A 117 9.26 6.33 -4.75
N THR A 118 10.46 6.14 -5.29
CA THR A 118 11.52 5.41 -4.59
C THR A 118 11.98 6.17 -3.35
N SER A 119 12.18 7.48 -3.46
CA SER A 119 12.56 8.32 -2.30
C SER A 119 11.49 8.31 -1.21
N PHE A 120 10.20 8.35 -1.59
CA PHE A 120 9.10 8.28 -0.65
C PHE A 120 9.00 6.89 0.01
N LEU A 121 9.04 5.81 -0.78
CA LEU A 121 8.93 4.44 -0.29
C LEU A 121 10.12 4.05 0.59
N ASP A 122 11.35 4.40 0.23
CA ASP A 122 12.54 4.16 1.05
C ASP A 122 12.33 4.73 2.46
N ARG A 123 11.85 5.97 2.55
CA ARG A 123 11.61 6.64 3.83
C ARG A 123 10.40 6.09 4.57
N LEU A 124 9.29 5.81 3.87
CA LEU A 124 8.07 5.25 4.45
C LEU A 124 8.33 3.86 5.04
N PHE A 125 8.93 2.95 4.26
CA PHE A 125 9.20 1.58 4.68
C PHE A 125 10.30 1.49 5.74
N TYR A 126 11.32 2.36 5.68
CA TYR A 126 12.34 2.38 6.72
C TYR A 126 11.83 2.97 8.04
N THR A 127 10.89 3.93 8.00
CA THR A 127 10.30 4.55 9.20
C THR A 127 9.17 3.71 9.79
N GLY A 128 8.24 3.25 8.96
CA GLY A 128 7.02 2.54 9.36
C GLY A 128 7.08 1.02 9.16
N GLY A 129 8.24 0.45 8.83
CA GLY A 129 8.38 -0.96 8.43
C GLY A 129 7.82 -1.98 9.44
N SER A 130 7.87 -1.68 10.74
CA SER A 130 7.30 -2.55 11.79
C SER A 130 5.78 -2.70 11.71
N LYS A 131 5.10 -1.78 11.01
CA LYS A 131 3.66 -1.78 10.80
C LYS A 131 3.25 -2.42 9.47
N MET A 132 4.18 -2.85 8.62
CA MET A 132 3.85 -3.28 7.25
C MET A 132 3.41 -4.74 7.16
N ALA A 133 3.95 -5.62 8.02
CA ALA A 133 3.69 -7.04 7.94
C ALA A 133 2.20 -7.36 7.89
N THR A 134 1.81 -8.32 7.05
CA THR A 134 0.42 -8.77 6.80
C THR A 134 -0.50 -7.81 6.05
N LYS A 135 -0.09 -6.56 5.79
CA LYS A 135 -0.82 -5.66 4.88
C LYS A 135 -0.60 -6.11 3.44
N LEU A 136 -1.62 -5.98 2.59
CA LEU A 136 -1.50 -6.35 1.18
C LEU A 136 -0.67 -5.32 0.42
N GLY A 137 0.21 -5.78 -0.48
CA GLY A 137 1.03 -4.93 -1.34
C GLY A 137 0.73 -5.18 -2.81
N ALA A 138 0.74 -4.13 -3.64
CA ALA A 138 0.79 -4.28 -5.09
C ALA A 138 1.56 -3.11 -5.72
N SER A 139 2.19 -3.35 -6.86
CA SER A 139 2.73 -2.27 -7.69
C SER A 139 1.85 -2.08 -8.93
N VAL A 140 1.81 -0.85 -9.46
CA VAL A 140 1.18 -0.49 -10.73
C VAL A 140 2.16 0.37 -11.50
N VAL A 141 2.49 -0.01 -12.73
CA VAL A 141 3.48 0.70 -13.54
C VAL A 141 2.87 1.19 -14.84
N SER A 142 3.27 2.39 -15.27
CA SER A 142 2.86 2.95 -16.56
C SER A 142 4.08 3.27 -17.39
N CYS A 143 4.15 2.73 -18.62
CA CYS A 143 5.26 2.97 -19.52
C CYS A 143 4.77 3.33 -20.94
N ARG A 144 5.62 3.97 -21.73
CA ARG A 144 5.29 4.22 -23.15
C ARG A 144 5.56 2.99 -24.04
N ARG A 145 6.64 2.24 -23.73
CA ARG A 145 7.12 1.13 -24.57
C ARG A 145 7.80 0.01 -23.77
N GLY A 146 8.77 0.33 -22.91
CA GLY A 146 9.61 -0.69 -22.27
C GLY A 146 10.05 -0.31 -20.86
N GLY A 147 10.61 -1.29 -20.15
CA GLY A 147 11.10 -1.15 -18.79
C GLY A 147 10.06 -1.38 -17.69
N ALA A 148 8.83 -1.77 -18.07
CA ALA A 148 7.75 -2.02 -17.13
C ALA A 148 8.04 -3.20 -16.19
N SER A 149 8.54 -4.33 -16.70
CA SER A 149 8.91 -5.49 -15.88
C SER A 149 9.97 -5.15 -14.82
N ALA A 150 11.08 -4.53 -15.23
CA ALA A 150 12.15 -4.12 -14.30
C ALA A 150 11.64 -3.14 -13.22
N THR A 151 10.74 -2.22 -13.59
CA THR A 151 10.12 -1.28 -12.65
C THR A 151 9.15 -1.96 -11.70
N PHE A 152 8.33 -2.90 -12.21
CA PHE A 152 7.41 -3.72 -11.42
C PHE A 152 8.18 -4.56 -10.39
N ASP A 153 9.25 -5.22 -10.83
CA ASP A 153 10.15 -6.00 -9.97
C ASP A 153 10.80 -5.12 -8.90
N GLN A 154 11.26 -3.92 -9.27
CA GLN A 154 11.85 -2.97 -8.31
C GLN A 154 10.85 -2.61 -7.21
N LEU A 155 9.61 -2.26 -7.56
CA LEU A 155 8.60 -1.84 -6.58
C LEU A 155 8.13 -2.99 -5.70
N ASN A 156 8.01 -4.20 -6.24
CA ASN A 156 7.56 -5.34 -5.45
C ASN A 156 8.53 -5.76 -4.34
N LYS A 157 9.81 -5.40 -4.44
CA LYS A 157 10.81 -5.67 -3.39
C LYS A 157 10.47 -5.00 -2.06
N TYR A 158 9.81 -3.84 -2.07
CA TYR A 158 9.37 -3.18 -0.83
C TYR A 158 8.36 -4.03 -0.05
N PHE A 159 7.48 -4.74 -0.75
CA PHE A 159 6.47 -5.58 -0.13
C PHE A 159 7.08 -6.88 0.40
N THR A 160 7.89 -7.56 -0.41
CA THR A 160 8.49 -8.85 0.00
C THR A 160 9.45 -8.72 1.19
N ILE A 161 10.27 -7.67 1.22
CA ILE A 161 11.19 -7.41 2.35
C ILE A 161 10.44 -7.10 3.65
N SER A 162 9.18 -6.69 3.56
CA SER A 162 8.37 -6.19 4.69
C SER A 162 7.29 -7.17 5.15
N ASN A 163 7.34 -8.44 4.74
CA ASN A 163 6.32 -9.46 5.04
C ASN A 163 4.91 -9.06 4.58
N MET A 164 4.80 -8.38 3.44
CA MET A 164 3.52 -8.04 2.82
C MET A 164 3.17 -9.05 1.73
N PRO A 165 2.02 -9.72 1.78
CA PRO A 165 1.53 -10.53 0.68
C PRO A 165 1.31 -9.66 -0.56
N ILE A 166 1.90 -10.06 -1.69
CA ILE A 166 1.73 -9.36 -2.96
C ILE A 166 0.43 -9.83 -3.63
N VAL A 167 -0.42 -8.87 -3.99
CA VAL A 167 -1.62 -9.14 -4.79
C VAL A 167 -1.24 -9.14 -6.27
N SER A 168 -1.48 -10.27 -6.92
CA SER A 168 -1.29 -10.44 -8.35
C SER A 168 -2.56 -10.05 -9.13
N SER A 169 -2.40 -9.89 -10.44
CA SER A 169 -3.48 -9.83 -11.42
C SER A 169 -3.36 -11.00 -12.41
N GLN A 170 -4.20 -11.00 -13.46
CA GLN A 170 -4.12 -11.92 -14.60
C GLN A 170 -2.88 -11.71 -15.48
N TYR A 171 -2.15 -10.61 -15.27
CA TYR A 171 -0.84 -10.33 -15.85
C TYR A 171 -0.04 -9.43 -14.89
N TRP A 172 1.19 -9.05 -15.26
CA TRP A 172 1.91 -8.02 -14.52
C TRP A 172 1.18 -6.68 -14.59
N ASN A 173 1.12 -5.96 -13.48
CA ASN A 173 0.29 -4.77 -13.28
C ASN A 173 0.86 -3.55 -14.03
N GLN A 174 0.80 -3.58 -15.35
CA GLN A 174 1.36 -2.57 -16.23
C GLN A 174 0.35 -2.05 -17.23
N VAL A 175 0.44 -0.77 -17.56
CA VAL A 175 -0.31 -0.14 -18.66
C VAL A 175 0.63 0.59 -19.62
N HIS A 176 0.19 0.74 -20.87
CA HIS A 176 0.93 1.41 -21.92
C HIS A 176 0.23 2.67 -22.42
N GLY A 177 0.97 3.78 -22.53
CA GLY A 177 0.44 5.02 -23.08
C GLY A 177 1.36 6.22 -22.90
N PHE A 178 1.32 7.18 -23.83
CA PHE A 178 2.00 8.47 -23.67
C PHE A 178 1.15 9.49 -22.92
N THR A 179 -0.16 9.45 -23.14
CA THR A 179 -1.16 10.29 -22.45
C THR A 179 -2.20 9.42 -21.72
N PRO A 180 -3.01 10.00 -20.81
CA PRO A 180 -4.14 9.30 -20.21
C PRO A 180 -5.08 8.66 -21.25
N GLU A 181 -5.34 9.35 -22.36
CA GLU A 181 -6.19 8.86 -23.45
C GLU A 181 -5.59 7.66 -24.17
N ASP A 182 -4.26 7.56 -24.24
CA ASP A 182 -3.60 6.37 -24.77
C ASP A 182 -3.70 5.19 -23.81
N VAL A 183 -3.55 5.42 -22.49
CA VAL A 183 -3.80 4.38 -21.48
C VAL A 183 -5.23 3.86 -21.57
N LEU A 184 -6.19 4.74 -21.87
CA LEU A 184 -7.59 4.34 -22.05
C LEU A 184 -7.81 3.39 -23.25
N LYS A 185 -6.86 3.31 -24.18
CA LYS A 185 -6.88 2.39 -25.33
C LYS A 185 -6.14 1.08 -25.04
N ASP A 186 -5.39 0.99 -23.94
CA ASP A 186 -4.73 -0.26 -23.50
C ASP A 186 -5.76 -1.15 -22.78
N GLU A 187 -6.62 -1.80 -23.55
CA GLU A 187 -7.73 -2.60 -23.03
C GLU A 187 -7.27 -3.74 -22.10
N GLU A 188 -6.16 -4.40 -22.45
CA GLU A 188 -5.56 -5.48 -21.65
C GLU A 188 -4.94 -4.92 -20.36
N GLY A 189 -4.21 -3.80 -20.44
CA GLY A 189 -3.68 -3.12 -19.26
C GLY A 189 -4.77 -2.70 -18.29
N LEU A 190 -5.86 -2.12 -18.78
CA LEU A 190 -7.01 -1.75 -17.95
C LEU A 190 -7.73 -2.98 -17.38
N GLN A 191 -7.87 -4.06 -18.15
CA GLN A 191 -8.41 -5.32 -17.63
C GLN A 191 -7.54 -5.87 -16.49
N THR A 192 -6.22 -5.79 -16.66
CA THR A 192 -5.26 -6.15 -15.61
C THR A 192 -5.45 -5.30 -14.36
N MET A 193 -5.73 -3.99 -14.48
CA MET A 193 -6.04 -3.14 -13.32
C MET A 193 -7.35 -3.55 -12.64
N ARG A 194 -8.40 -3.87 -13.41
CA ARG A 194 -9.68 -4.31 -12.85
C ARG A 194 -9.53 -5.64 -12.11
N THR A 195 -8.85 -6.61 -12.71
CA THR A 195 -8.58 -7.91 -12.09
C THR A 195 -7.71 -7.78 -10.84
N LEU A 196 -6.75 -6.84 -10.81
CA LEU A 196 -5.98 -6.52 -9.61
C LEU A 196 -6.92 -6.04 -8.47
N GLY A 197 -7.86 -5.15 -8.80
CA GLY A 197 -8.86 -4.65 -7.85
C GLY A 197 -9.75 -5.76 -7.30
N GLU A 198 -10.24 -6.66 -8.17
CA GLU A 198 -11.06 -7.81 -7.76
C GLU A 198 -10.29 -8.76 -6.83
N ASN A 199 -9.04 -9.09 -7.18
CA ASN A 199 -8.18 -9.96 -6.38
C ASN A 199 -7.86 -9.34 -5.01
N MET A 200 -7.53 -8.05 -4.98
CA MET A 200 -7.26 -7.33 -3.73
C MET A 200 -8.52 -7.28 -2.86
N ALA A 201 -9.68 -6.98 -3.46
CA ALA A 201 -10.94 -6.93 -2.72
C ALA A 201 -11.31 -8.30 -2.11
N TRP A 202 -11.10 -9.39 -2.85
CA TRP A 202 -11.31 -10.74 -2.34
C TRP A 202 -10.37 -11.05 -1.18
N LEU A 203 -9.05 -10.79 -1.32
CA LEU A 203 -8.07 -11.06 -0.26
C LEU A 203 -8.34 -10.25 1.01
N LEU A 204 -8.68 -8.96 0.89
CA LEU A 204 -9.04 -8.12 2.03
C LEU A 204 -10.26 -8.69 2.78
N LYS A 205 -11.30 -9.09 2.04
CA LYS A 205 -12.49 -9.72 2.62
C LYS A 205 -12.18 -11.06 3.29
N CYS A 206 -11.28 -11.86 2.72
CA CYS A 206 -10.81 -13.11 3.31
C CYS A 206 -10.05 -12.87 4.62
N ILE A 207 -9.17 -11.86 4.65
CA ILE A 207 -8.44 -11.47 5.87
C ILE A 207 -9.43 -11.01 6.95
N GLU A 208 -10.40 -10.17 6.59
CA GLU A 208 -11.43 -9.69 7.50
C GLU A 208 -12.32 -10.82 8.03
N ALA A 209 -12.71 -11.77 7.17
CA ALA A 209 -13.41 -12.98 7.60
C ALA A 209 -12.57 -13.81 8.57
N GLY A 210 -11.27 -13.95 8.31
CA GLY A 210 -10.33 -14.61 9.21
C GLY A 210 -10.23 -13.92 10.57
N ARG A 211 -10.17 -12.58 10.61
CA ARG A 211 -10.18 -11.79 11.85
C ARG A 211 -11.45 -12.06 12.67
N LYS A 212 -12.62 -12.11 12.03
CA LYS A 212 -13.91 -12.42 12.68
C LYS A 212 -13.98 -13.84 13.23
N LEU A 213 -13.23 -14.77 12.63
CA LEU A 213 -13.07 -16.15 13.09
C LEU A 213 -11.88 -16.32 14.06
N GLU A 214 -11.31 -15.21 14.55
CA GLU A 214 -10.17 -15.20 15.48
C GLU A 214 -8.92 -15.91 14.94
N VAL A 215 -8.74 -15.91 13.61
CA VAL A 215 -7.49 -16.33 12.98
C VAL A 215 -6.42 -15.29 13.29
N ASN A 216 -5.53 -15.63 14.21
CA ASN A 216 -4.47 -14.74 14.67
C ASN A 216 -3.43 -14.43 13.58
N LYS A 217 -2.85 -13.23 13.64
CA LYS A 217 -1.68 -12.87 12.82
C LYS A 217 -0.52 -13.83 13.14
N PRO A 218 0.38 -14.08 12.17
CA PRO A 218 1.57 -14.90 12.42
C PRO A 218 2.43 -14.34 13.56
N VAL A 219 2.99 -15.24 14.37
CA VAL A 219 4.02 -14.92 15.34
C VAL A 219 5.37 -15.21 14.70
N TYR A 220 6.21 -14.18 14.59
CA TYR A 220 7.54 -14.30 13.98
C TYR A 220 8.59 -14.56 15.05
N GLU A 221 9.63 -15.33 14.69
CA GLU A 221 10.82 -15.46 15.52
C GLU A 221 11.63 -14.15 15.57
N ASN A 222 12.59 -14.09 16.50
CA ASN A 222 13.51 -12.97 16.57
C ASN A 222 14.40 -12.93 15.32
N LYS A 223 14.43 -11.78 14.65
CA LYS A 223 15.24 -11.59 13.44
C LYS A 223 16.73 -11.73 13.76
N ILE A 224 17.40 -12.69 13.11
CA ILE A 224 18.86 -12.82 13.12
C ILE A 224 19.44 -11.93 12.02
N MET A 225 20.23 -10.93 12.40
CA MET A 225 20.90 -10.01 11.47
C MET A 225 22.35 -10.42 11.28
N THR A 226 22.71 -10.85 10.07
CA THR A 226 24.10 -11.19 9.70
C THR A 226 24.55 -10.29 8.57
N ASN A 227 25.72 -9.67 8.72
CA ASN A 227 26.35 -8.91 7.64
C ASN A 227 27.27 -9.86 6.85
N PHE A 228 27.24 -9.78 5.53
CA PHE A 228 28.29 -10.37 4.71
C PHE A 228 29.51 -9.45 4.81
N ILE A 229 30.62 -9.97 5.35
CA ILE A 229 31.93 -9.32 5.41
C ILE A 229 32.79 -9.75 4.23
#